data_AF-A0A3M7QIR2-F1
#
_entry.id   AF-A0A3M7QIR2-F1
#
_cell.length_a   1.000
_cell.length_b   1.000
_cell.length_c   1.000
_cell.angle_alpha   90.00
_cell.angle_beta   90.00
_cell.angle_gamma   90.00
#
_symmetry.space_group_name_H-M   'P 1'
#
loop_
_entity.id
_entity.type
_entity.pdbx_description
1 polymer ?
#
loop_
_entity_poly.entity_id
_entity_poly.type
_entity_poly.pdbx_seq_one_letter_code
_entity_poly.pdbx_strand_id
1 'polypeptide(L)'
;MLFKNPNFTTYNITLMSNNVIINWNQYFFSSIAILGTITSSMNFIVFYNQKFADQIYKYFLFTSANDFMYCFILSFYALVTCGTICDKLRSKTFSAQFYLLFFGDYFTSSLALIGIIIEIFVSLQRLFLILNKNLMQNLKPTFVISIISGFCLIFYIPVLFVQEIVPVDNNKFELVVSQFGSTYMGALIPSIISSVRLLLASCVLFLINIITLGYFKKFLNKKKKIKKHAQSISMLISLNIASNVNGGCFVSEKKQEAKKSITLMVVLASLNYTIGTIPWATYFSIRVLFQ
;
A
#
# COMPACT_ATOMS: atom_id res chain seq x y z
N MET A 1 7.73 -29.28 -8.01
CA MET A 1 8.46 -29.74 -9.21
C MET A 1 9.67 -28.86 -9.40
N LEU A 2 10.85 -29.48 -9.45
CA LEU A 2 12.13 -28.86 -9.80
C LEU A 2 12.06 -28.28 -11.21
N PHE A 3 12.14 -26.95 -11.35
CA PHE A 3 12.45 -26.39 -12.65
C PHE A 3 13.93 -26.58 -12.92
N LYS A 4 14.19 -27.53 -13.82
CA LYS A 4 15.39 -27.65 -14.64
C LYS A 4 15.68 -26.27 -15.23
N ASN A 5 16.79 -25.69 -14.81
CA ASN A 5 17.36 -24.47 -15.36
C ASN A 5 17.61 -24.66 -16.87
N PRO A 6 17.19 -23.76 -17.76
CA PRO A 6 17.63 -23.83 -19.15
C PRO A 6 19.15 -23.56 -19.18
N ASN A 7 19.87 -24.50 -19.80
CA ASN A 7 21.32 -24.46 -20.02
C ASN A 7 21.73 -23.11 -20.63
N PHE A 8 22.30 -22.23 -19.80
CA PHE A 8 23.29 -21.28 -20.27
C PHE A 8 24.61 -22.03 -20.37
N THR A 9 25.05 -22.30 -21.60
CA THR A 9 26.39 -22.77 -21.92
C THR A 9 27.41 -21.77 -21.36
N THR A 10 27.99 -22.10 -20.22
CA THR A 10 29.18 -21.42 -19.68
C THR A 10 30.39 -21.84 -20.51
N TYR A 11 30.94 -20.90 -21.27
CA TYR A 11 32.31 -21.01 -21.75
C TYR A 11 33.24 -21.00 -20.53
N ASN A 12 34.03 -22.06 -20.38
CA ASN A 12 35.08 -22.15 -19.39
C ASN A 12 36.15 -21.09 -19.68
N ILE A 13 36.15 -20.01 -18.91
CA ILE A 13 37.30 -19.13 -18.74
C ILE A 13 37.61 -19.12 -17.24
N THR A 14 38.56 -19.96 -16.86
CA THR A 14 39.28 -19.84 -15.59
C THR A 14 40.05 -18.53 -15.58
N LEU A 15 39.44 -17.50 -15.00
CA LEU A 15 40.14 -16.32 -14.53
C LEU A 15 39.73 -16.09 -13.09
N MET A 16 40.69 -16.28 -12.17
CA MET A 16 40.62 -15.74 -10.83
C MET A 16 40.37 -14.24 -10.94
N SER A 17 39.11 -13.84 -10.75
CA SER A 17 38.72 -12.45 -10.55
C SER A 17 37.62 -12.42 -9.51
N ASN A 18 37.84 -11.65 -8.44
CA ASN A 18 36.82 -11.20 -7.51
C ASN A 18 35.84 -10.25 -8.24
N ASN A 19 35.15 -10.74 -9.27
CA ASN A 19 34.10 -10.01 -9.95
C ASN A 19 32.84 -10.06 -9.08
N VAL A 20 32.70 -9.07 -8.19
CA VAL A 20 31.41 -8.72 -7.59
C VAL A 20 30.52 -8.23 -8.74
N ILE A 21 29.63 -9.09 -9.23
CA ILE A 21 28.60 -8.69 -10.18
C ILE A 21 27.63 -7.78 -9.41
N ILE A 22 27.74 -6.46 -9.64
CA ILE A 22 26.86 -5.46 -9.05
C ILE A 22 25.45 -5.68 -9.62
N ASN A 23 24.53 -6.13 -8.78
CA ASN A 23 23.12 -6.29 -9.15
C ASN A 23 22.40 -4.94 -9.00
N TRP A 24 22.36 -4.15 -10.08
CA TRP A 24 21.72 -2.82 -10.11
C TRP A 24 20.28 -2.80 -9.59
N ASN A 25 19.53 -3.88 -9.78
CA ASN A 25 18.15 -4.00 -9.28
C ASN A 25 18.11 -3.94 -7.75
N GLN A 26 19.05 -4.60 -7.06
CA GLN A 26 19.10 -4.60 -5.60
C GLN A 26 19.38 -3.19 -5.07
N TYR A 27 20.34 -2.47 -5.65
CA TYR A 27 20.63 -1.09 -5.27
C TYR A 27 19.42 -0.17 -5.49
N PHE A 28 18.76 -0.29 -6.65
CA PHE A 28 17.58 0.50 -6.97
C PHE A 28 16.44 0.26 -5.97
N PHE A 29 16.09 -1.00 -5.67
CA PHE A 29 15.06 -1.32 -4.69
C PHE A 29 15.43 -0.87 -3.26
N SER A 30 16.70 -0.98 -2.89
CA SER A 30 17.19 -0.51 -1.59
C SER A 30 17.06 1.00 -1.44
N SER A 31 17.45 1.76 -2.47
CA SER A 31 17.31 3.21 -2.49
C SER A 31 15.85 3.64 -2.41
N ILE A 32 14.95 2.97 -3.13
CA ILE A 32 13.49 3.21 -3.03
C ILE A 32 12.98 2.92 -1.61
N ALA A 33 13.42 1.82 -0.99
CA ALA A 33 13.00 1.47 0.36
C ALA A 33 13.46 2.51 1.40
N ILE A 34 14.69 3.01 1.29
CA ILE A 34 15.21 4.08 2.17
C ILE A 34 14.42 5.38 1.96
N LEU A 35 14.21 5.79 0.71
CA LEU A 35 13.40 6.97 0.40
C LEU A 35 11.96 6.81 0.91
N GLY A 36 11.37 5.63 0.77
CA GLY A 36 10.05 5.33 1.29
C GLY A 36 9.99 5.43 2.81
N THR A 37 11.03 4.95 3.50
CA THR A 37 11.15 5.05 4.97
C THR A 37 11.23 6.50 5.43
N ILE A 38 12.10 7.30 4.81
CA ILE A 38 12.26 8.73 5.13
C ILE A 38 10.94 9.47 4.88
N THR A 39 10.35 9.29 3.69
CA THR A 39 9.10 9.96 3.31
C THR A 39 7.95 9.59 4.25
N SER A 40 7.83 8.31 4.61
CA SER A 40 6.79 7.82 5.53
C SER A 40 6.99 8.36 6.95
N SER A 41 8.23 8.49 7.42
CA SER A 41 8.52 9.11 8.72
C SER A 41 8.15 10.60 8.76
N MET A 42 8.43 11.35 7.67
CA MET A 42 8.01 12.75 7.55
C MET A 42 6.48 12.87 7.54
N ASN A 43 5.79 12.03 6.77
CA ASN A 43 4.33 11.98 6.75
C ASN A 43 3.75 11.67 8.13
N PHE A 44 4.35 10.72 8.86
CA PHE A 44 3.94 10.40 10.22
C PHE A 44 4.01 11.61 11.14
N ILE A 45 5.12 12.36 11.12
CA ILE A 45 5.30 13.58 11.93
C ILE A 45 4.24 14.64 11.57
N VAL A 46 4.01 14.88 10.28
CA VAL A 46 3.03 15.85 9.79
C VAL A 46 1.61 15.48 10.23
N PHE A 47 1.20 14.22 10.04
CA PHE A 47 -0.14 13.76 10.39
C PHE A 47 -0.34 13.59 11.89
N TYR A 48 0.71 13.34 12.65
CA TYR A 48 0.64 13.23 14.11
C TYR A 48 0.10 14.51 14.74
N ASN A 49 0.54 15.67 14.23
CA ASN A 49 0.05 16.97 14.67
C ASN A 49 -1.39 17.26 14.22
N GLN A 50 -1.84 16.65 13.12
CA GLN A 50 -3.17 16.88 12.54
C GLN A 50 -4.24 15.84 12.97
N LYS A 51 -3.86 14.81 13.74
CA LYS A 51 -4.74 13.68 14.12
C LYS A 51 -6.01 14.06 14.88
N PHE A 52 -6.04 15.25 15.48
CA PHE A 52 -7.19 15.76 16.23
C PHE A 52 -8.17 16.57 15.37
N ALA A 53 -7.81 16.93 14.13
CA ALA A 53 -8.61 17.80 13.28
C ALA A 53 -9.73 17.07 12.50
N ASP A 54 -9.46 15.85 12.04
CA ASP A 54 -10.41 15.02 11.27
C ASP A 54 -10.10 13.53 11.54
N GLN A 55 -11.14 12.69 11.51
CA GLN A 55 -10.99 11.24 11.62
C GLN A 55 -10.12 10.66 10.49
N ILE A 56 -10.09 11.33 9.33
CA ILE A 56 -9.33 10.85 8.17
C ILE A 56 -7.82 10.97 8.36
N TYR A 57 -7.35 11.95 9.14
CA TYR A 57 -5.94 12.03 9.50
C TYR A 57 -5.48 10.85 10.36
N LYS A 58 -6.39 10.17 11.08
CA LYS A 58 -6.04 8.95 11.82
C LYS A 58 -5.76 7.78 10.88
N TYR A 59 -6.50 7.66 9.78
CA TYR A 59 -6.19 6.67 8.75
C TYR A 59 -4.87 7.00 8.06
N PHE A 60 -4.62 8.26 7.67
CA PHE A 60 -3.34 8.65 7.06
C PHE A 60 -2.14 8.46 7.99
N LEU A 61 -2.29 8.75 9.28
CA LEU A 61 -1.26 8.47 10.27
C LEU A 61 -0.93 6.98 10.33
N PHE A 62 -1.97 6.13 10.34
CA PHE A 62 -1.78 4.69 10.35
C PHE A 62 -1.16 4.18 9.05
N THR A 63 -1.63 4.63 7.87
CA THR A 63 -1.04 4.27 6.58
C THR A 63 0.44 4.69 6.54
N SER A 64 0.79 5.88 7.03
CA SER A 64 2.19 6.32 7.10
C SER A 64 3.03 5.45 8.04
N ALA A 65 2.48 4.98 9.16
CA ALA A 65 3.15 4.05 10.05
C ALA A 65 3.32 2.65 9.40
N ASN A 66 2.30 2.19 8.68
CA ASN A 66 2.31 0.93 7.94
C ASN A 66 3.37 0.96 6.83
N ASP A 67 3.41 2.03 6.04
CA ASP A 67 4.39 2.24 4.97
C ASP A 67 5.80 2.38 5.52
N PHE A 68 5.97 3.09 6.64
CA PHE A 68 7.24 3.16 7.35
C PHE A 68 7.72 1.75 7.73
N MET A 69 6.89 0.94 8.39
CA MET A 69 7.26 -0.42 8.79
C MET A 69 7.58 -1.30 7.58
N TYR A 70 6.77 -1.22 6.53
CA TYR A 70 6.98 -1.98 5.28
C TYR A 70 8.31 -1.62 4.61
N CYS A 71 8.57 -0.33 4.38
CA CYS A 71 9.80 0.15 3.77
C CYS A 71 11.03 -0.08 4.65
N PHE A 72 10.88 0.00 5.98
CA PHE A 72 11.94 -0.27 6.93
C PHE A 72 12.39 -1.73 6.87
N ILE A 73 11.45 -2.68 6.88
CA ILE A 73 11.76 -4.12 6.74
C ILE A 73 12.47 -4.41 5.42
N LEU A 74 12.01 -3.79 4.32
CA LEU A 74 12.67 -3.92 3.01
C LEU A 74 14.07 -3.32 2.97
N SER A 75 14.28 -2.19 3.65
CA SER A 75 15.61 -1.57 3.77
C SER A 75 16.58 -2.47 4.54
N PHE A 76 16.09 -3.14 5.59
CA PHE A 76 16.88 -4.15 6.30
C PHE A 76 17.11 -5.41 5.48
N TYR A 77 16.12 -5.84 4.68
CA TYR A 77 16.28 -6.97 3.75
C TYR A 77 17.44 -6.72 2.78
N ALA A 78 17.52 -5.53 2.20
CA ALA A 78 18.61 -5.12 1.33
C ALA A 78 20.00 -5.24 1.98
N LEU A 79 20.12 -4.84 3.25
CA LEU A 79 21.36 -4.99 4.02
C LEU A 79 21.73 -6.46 4.25
N VAL A 80 20.73 -7.32 4.45
CA VAL A 80 20.92 -8.78 4.65
C VAL A 80 21.26 -9.51 3.34
N THR A 81 20.90 -8.96 2.17
CA THR A 81 21.11 -9.59 0.85
C THR A 81 22.27 -8.98 0.05
N CYS A 82 23.30 -8.43 0.70
CA CYS A 82 24.39 -7.67 0.08
C CYS A 82 25.34 -8.44 -0.88
N GLY A 83 24.85 -9.48 -1.57
CA GLY A 83 25.61 -10.34 -2.47
C GLY A 83 26.27 -11.53 -1.78
N THR A 84 27.23 -12.15 -2.46
CA THR A 84 27.80 -13.47 -2.13
C THR A 84 28.44 -13.58 -0.74
N ILE A 85 28.93 -12.47 -0.18
CA ILE A 85 29.51 -12.44 1.18
C ILE A 85 28.40 -12.49 2.23
N CYS A 86 27.34 -11.71 2.06
CA CYS A 86 26.17 -11.74 2.93
C CYS A 86 25.44 -13.07 2.86
N ASP A 87 25.32 -13.70 1.70
CA ASP A 87 24.67 -15.01 1.55
C ASP A 87 25.38 -16.13 2.34
N LYS A 88 26.72 -16.07 2.44
CA LYS A 88 27.53 -17.00 3.25
C LYS A 88 27.40 -16.77 4.76
N LEU A 89 27.10 -15.56 5.21
CA LEU A 89 26.83 -15.23 6.61
C LEU A 89 25.36 -15.51 6.98
N ARG A 90 24.44 -15.21 6.07
CA ARG A 90 22.99 -15.46 6.19
C ARG A 90 22.68 -16.94 6.32
N SER A 91 23.25 -17.76 5.44
CA SER A 91 23.07 -19.22 5.48
C SER A 91 23.57 -19.85 6.77
N LYS A 92 24.40 -19.17 7.58
CA LYS A 92 24.90 -19.72 8.85
C LYS A 92 24.01 -19.49 10.05
N THR A 93 22.96 -18.66 9.94
CA THR A 93 22.17 -18.23 11.11
C THR A 93 20.69 -18.50 10.92
N PHE A 94 20.10 -19.23 11.88
CA PHE A 94 18.65 -19.44 11.96
C PHE A 94 17.90 -18.10 12.03
N SER A 95 18.42 -17.12 12.77
CA SER A 95 17.82 -15.79 12.93
C SER A 95 17.66 -15.05 11.59
N ALA A 96 18.62 -15.17 10.68
CA ALA A 96 18.51 -14.53 9.37
C ALA A 96 17.48 -15.22 8.48
N GLN A 97 17.38 -16.55 8.52
CA GLN A 97 16.33 -17.29 7.79
C GLN A 97 14.93 -17.02 8.37
N PHE A 98 14.82 -16.96 9.71
CA PHE A 98 13.59 -16.57 10.39
C PHE A 98 13.18 -15.13 10.01
N TYR A 99 14.15 -14.22 9.91
CA TYR A 99 13.88 -12.85 9.45
C TYR A 99 13.30 -12.84 8.04
N LEU A 100 13.88 -13.59 7.11
CA LEU A 100 13.38 -13.69 5.73
C LEU A 100 11.95 -14.25 5.67
N LEU A 101 11.70 -15.35 6.38
CA LEU A 101 10.39 -16.01 6.38
C LEU A 101 9.31 -15.14 7.04
N PHE A 102 9.56 -14.69 8.27
CA PHE A 102 8.56 -14.00 9.08
C PHE A 102 8.41 -12.53 8.69
N PHE A 103 9.52 -11.77 8.71
CA PHE A 103 9.46 -10.34 8.41
C PHE A 103 9.45 -10.08 6.91
N GLY A 104 10.32 -10.76 6.16
CA GLY A 104 10.54 -10.53 4.74
C GLY A 104 9.37 -10.94 3.85
N ASP A 105 8.68 -12.04 4.16
CA ASP A 105 7.56 -12.54 3.36
C ASP A 105 6.20 -12.35 4.05
N TYR A 106 5.98 -12.96 5.22
CA TYR A 106 4.68 -12.93 5.89
C TYR A 106 4.26 -11.52 6.34
N PHE A 107 5.12 -10.82 7.09
CA PHE A 107 4.74 -9.55 7.72
C PHE A 107 4.67 -8.42 6.69
N THR A 108 5.65 -8.30 5.78
CA THR A 108 5.58 -7.33 4.66
C THR A 108 4.35 -7.55 3.78
N SER A 109 4.02 -8.80 3.45
CA SER A 109 2.84 -9.10 2.64
C SER A 109 1.53 -8.78 3.37
N SER A 110 1.50 -8.99 4.69
CA SER A 110 0.38 -8.59 5.56
C SER A 110 0.23 -7.06 5.58
N LEU A 111 1.33 -6.32 5.79
CA LEU A 111 1.33 -4.84 5.78
C LEU A 111 0.86 -4.28 4.44
N ALA A 112 1.26 -4.90 3.32
CA ALA A 112 0.80 -4.51 2.00
C ALA A 112 -0.72 -4.70 1.83
N LEU A 113 -1.27 -5.82 2.32
CA LEU A 113 -2.72 -6.06 2.29
C LEU A 113 -3.49 -5.12 3.24
N ILE A 114 -2.95 -4.85 4.43
CA ILE A 114 -3.52 -3.87 5.36
C ILE A 114 -3.61 -2.49 4.69
N GLY A 115 -2.52 -2.05 4.05
CA GLY A 115 -2.46 -0.78 3.34
C GLY A 115 -3.56 -0.62 2.30
N ILE A 116 -3.68 -1.59 1.39
CA ILE A 116 -4.68 -1.52 0.30
C ILE A 116 -6.13 -1.59 0.82
N ILE A 117 -6.42 -2.42 1.82
CA ILE A 117 -7.77 -2.51 2.39
C ILE A 117 -8.14 -1.21 3.11
N ILE A 118 -7.20 -0.57 3.81
CA ILE A 118 -7.43 0.73 4.44
C ILE A 118 -7.65 1.81 3.37
N GLU A 119 -6.89 1.83 2.29
CA GLU A 119 -7.12 2.75 1.18
C GLU A 119 -8.52 2.57 0.56
N ILE A 120 -8.93 1.33 0.30
CA ILE A 120 -10.29 1.00 -0.16
C ILE A 120 -11.32 1.55 0.82
N PHE A 121 -11.13 1.33 2.12
CA PHE A 121 -12.05 1.80 3.15
C PHE A 121 -12.14 3.34 3.18
N VAL A 122 -11.01 4.04 3.14
CA VAL A 122 -10.96 5.51 3.14
C VAL A 122 -11.63 6.08 1.88
N SER A 123 -11.38 5.47 0.72
CA SER A 123 -12.02 5.86 -0.55
C SER A 123 -13.52 5.62 -0.52
N LEU A 124 -13.99 4.51 0.05
CA LEU A 124 -15.42 4.26 0.27
C LEU A 124 -16.02 5.30 1.22
N GLN A 125 -15.38 5.57 2.36
CA GLN A 125 -15.86 6.57 3.32
C GLN A 125 -16.02 7.94 2.66
N ARG A 126 -15.08 8.33 1.79
CA ARG A 126 -15.17 9.56 0.99
C ARG A 126 -16.31 9.53 -0.02
N LEU A 127 -16.51 8.42 -0.72
CA LEU A 127 -17.64 8.25 -1.62
C LEU A 127 -18.99 8.42 -0.88
N PHE A 128 -19.16 7.77 0.27
CA PHE A 128 -20.37 7.90 1.09
C PHE A 128 -20.59 9.33 1.58
N LEU A 129 -19.52 10.05 1.92
CA LEU A 129 -19.58 11.47 2.30
C LEU A 129 -20.06 12.34 1.13
N ILE A 130 -19.56 12.12 -0.09
CA ILE A 130 -20.00 12.87 -1.29
C ILE A 130 -21.45 12.55 -1.64
N LEU A 131 -21.87 11.30 -1.43
CA LEU A 131 -23.26 10.85 -1.61
C LEU A 131 -24.19 11.28 -0.47
N ASN A 132 -23.67 11.97 0.56
CA ASN A 132 -24.39 12.40 1.75
C ASN A 132 -25.10 11.25 2.49
N LYS A 133 -24.45 10.09 2.55
CA LYS A 133 -24.90 8.90 3.27
C LYS A 133 -24.09 8.74 4.56
N ASN A 134 -24.78 8.59 5.70
CA ASN A 134 -24.14 8.57 7.03
C ASN A 134 -23.63 7.19 7.48
N LEU A 135 -23.89 6.13 6.73
CA LEU A 135 -23.62 4.74 7.14
C LEU A 135 -22.17 4.49 7.62
N MET A 136 -21.19 5.07 6.92
CA MET A 136 -19.75 4.85 7.20
C MET A 136 -19.08 5.97 8.00
N GLN A 137 -19.82 7.04 8.35
CA GLN A 137 -19.23 8.22 9.01
C GLN A 137 -19.09 8.06 10.53
N ASN A 138 -19.86 7.15 11.13
CA ASN A 138 -19.89 6.96 12.58
C ASN A 138 -18.87 5.92 13.09
N LEU A 139 -18.19 5.23 12.20
CA LEU A 139 -17.23 4.18 12.57
C LEU A 139 -15.96 4.78 13.14
N LYS A 140 -15.56 4.34 14.35
CA LYS A 140 -14.32 4.78 14.98
C LYS A 140 -13.12 4.26 14.19
N PRO A 141 -12.21 5.13 13.70
CA PRO A 141 -11.07 4.70 12.89
C PRO A 141 -10.18 3.64 13.53
N THR A 142 -9.94 3.75 14.84
CA THR A 142 -9.12 2.80 15.60
C THR A 142 -9.70 1.39 15.58
N PHE A 143 -11.03 1.26 15.67
CA PHE A 143 -11.72 -0.03 15.64
C PHE A 143 -11.62 -0.66 14.26
N VAL A 144 -11.87 0.11 13.20
CA VAL A 144 -11.76 -0.35 11.80
C VAL A 144 -10.34 -0.81 11.49
N ILE A 145 -9.34 -0.01 11.85
CA ILE A 145 -7.91 -0.34 11.66
C ILE A 145 -7.54 -1.63 12.40
N SER A 146 -8.02 -1.82 13.64
CA SER A 146 -7.73 -3.02 14.43
C SER A 146 -8.33 -4.27 13.79
N ILE A 147 -9.56 -4.20 13.30
CA ILE A 147 -10.22 -5.33 12.64
C ILE A 147 -9.51 -5.68 11.34
N ILE A 148 -9.22 -4.68 10.50
CA ILE A 148 -8.52 -4.90 9.22
C ILE A 148 -7.14 -5.51 9.49
N SER A 149 -6.38 -4.95 10.43
CA SER A 149 -5.06 -5.49 10.80
C SER A 149 -5.14 -6.94 11.27
N GLY A 150 -6.06 -7.24 12.18
CA GLY A 150 -6.25 -8.61 12.68
C GLY A 150 -6.66 -9.59 11.59
N PHE A 151 -7.60 -9.20 10.72
CA PHE A 151 -8.03 -10.02 9.59
C PHE A 151 -6.89 -10.29 8.61
N CYS A 152 -6.12 -9.27 8.22
CA CYS A 152 -5.02 -9.43 7.27
C CYS A 152 -3.90 -10.33 7.80
N LEU A 153 -3.55 -10.18 9.09
CA LEU A 153 -2.56 -11.04 9.73
C LEU A 153 -3.03 -12.50 9.69
N ILE A 154 -4.27 -12.78 10.11
CA ILE A 154 -4.83 -14.14 10.10
C ILE A 154 -4.91 -14.69 8.67
N PHE A 155 -5.33 -13.88 7.71
CA PHE A 155 -5.47 -14.27 6.30
C PHE A 155 -4.14 -14.73 5.68
N TYR A 156 -3.01 -14.14 6.12
CA TYR A 156 -1.68 -14.47 5.62
C TYR A 156 -0.97 -15.60 6.37
N ILE A 157 -1.49 -16.06 7.52
CA ILE A 157 -0.88 -17.14 8.32
C ILE A 157 -0.53 -18.38 7.47
N PRO A 158 -1.39 -18.86 6.55
CA PRO A 158 -1.08 -20.04 5.74
C PRO A 158 0.25 -19.96 4.96
N VAL A 159 0.71 -18.75 4.60
CA VAL A 159 1.98 -18.57 3.88
C VAL A 159 3.18 -19.02 4.70
N LEU A 160 3.14 -18.86 6.03
CA LEU A 160 4.21 -19.32 6.92
C LEU A 160 4.42 -20.83 6.88
N PHE A 161 3.40 -21.60 6.48
CA PHE A 161 3.49 -23.06 6.38
C PHE A 161 3.96 -23.53 5.01
N VAL A 162 4.10 -22.66 4.01
CA VAL A 162 4.56 -23.03 2.66
C VAL A 162 6.06 -23.27 2.62
N GLN A 163 6.81 -22.58 3.48
CA GLN A 163 8.26 -22.68 3.59
C GLN A 163 8.66 -23.12 4.99
N GLU A 164 9.78 -23.81 5.09
CA GLU A 164 10.36 -24.24 6.36
C GLU A 164 11.87 -23.99 6.36
N ILE A 165 12.42 -23.82 7.56
CA ILE A 165 13.87 -23.61 7.77
C ILE A 165 14.47 -24.96 8.15
N VAL A 166 15.36 -25.47 7.29
CA VAL A 166 15.97 -26.80 7.46
C VAL A 166 17.48 -26.69 7.62
N PRO A 167 18.10 -27.45 8.53
CA PRO A 167 19.55 -27.57 8.59
C PRO A 167 20.07 -28.42 7.41
N VAL A 168 21.02 -27.89 6.64
CA VAL A 168 21.52 -28.56 5.41
C VAL A 168 22.91 -29.17 5.57
N ASP A 169 23.81 -28.50 6.29
CA ASP A 169 25.18 -28.96 6.61
C ASP A 169 25.64 -28.34 7.93
N ASN A 170 26.71 -28.87 8.56
CA ASN A 170 27.29 -28.38 9.83
C ASN A 170 27.36 -26.83 9.89
N ASN A 171 26.38 -26.23 10.58
CA ASN A 171 26.17 -24.79 10.78
C ASN A 171 25.58 -24.01 9.59
N LYS A 172 24.72 -24.61 8.76
CA LYS A 172 23.93 -23.91 7.74
C LYS A 172 22.45 -24.22 7.82
N PHE A 173 21.65 -23.18 7.62
CA PHE A 173 20.19 -23.20 7.51
C PHE A 173 19.79 -22.68 6.14
N GLU A 174 18.86 -23.38 5.51
CA GLU A 174 18.24 -22.95 4.25
C GLU A 174 16.73 -22.89 4.38
N LEU A 175 16.14 -22.00 3.60
CA LEU A 175 14.70 -21.85 3.46
C LEU A 175 14.24 -22.74 2.30
N VAL A 176 13.50 -23.80 2.60
CA VAL A 176 13.03 -24.77 1.60
C VAL A 176 11.51 -24.84 1.60
N VAL A 177 10.93 -25.38 0.52
CA VAL A 177 9.48 -25.61 0.43
C VAL A 177 9.13 -26.75 1.38
N SER A 178 8.16 -26.52 2.27
CA SER A 178 7.72 -27.53 3.24
C SER A 178 6.94 -28.66 2.57
N GLN A 179 6.68 -29.74 3.33
CA GLN A 179 5.78 -30.81 2.88
C GLN A 179 4.40 -30.26 2.48
N PHE A 180 3.86 -29.32 3.26
CA PHE A 180 2.60 -28.65 2.91
C PHE A 180 2.74 -27.81 1.64
N GLY A 181 3.79 -27.00 1.52
CA GLY A 181 4.06 -26.18 0.34
C GLY A 181 4.25 -26.99 -0.94
N SER A 182 4.69 -28.24 -0.82
CA SER A 182 4.83 -29.17 -1.95
C SER A 182 3.51 -29.75 -2.47
N THR A 183 2.44 -29.66 -1.67
CA THR A 183 1.10 -30.07 -2.09
C THR A 183 0.49 -29.06 -3.05
N TYR A 184 -0.49 -29.50 -3.84
CA TYR A 184 -1.25 -28.61 -4.74
C TYR A 184 -1.88 -27.44 -3.98
N MET A 185 -2.45 -27.69 -2.79
CA MET A 185 -3.05 -26.64 -1.96
C MET A 185 -2.01 -25.64 -1.43
N GLY A 186 -0.86 -26.13 -0.97
CA GLY A 186 0.22 -25.27 -0.49
C GLY A 186 0.80 -24.36 -1.57
N ALA A 187 0.95 -24.86 -2.80
CA ALA A 187 1.39 -24.07 -3.94
C ALA A 187 0.34 -23.04 -4.40
N LEU A 188 -0.95 -23.35 -4.25
CA LEU A 188 -2.05 -22.51 -4.70
C LEU A 188 -2.35 -21.33 -3.75
N ILE A 189 -2.07 -21.48 -2.45
CA ILE A 189 -2.32 -20.45 -1.42
C ILE A 189 -1.60 -19.12 -1.74
N PRO A 190 -0.27 -19.06 -1.95
CA PRO A 190 0.40 -17.81 -2.28
C PRO A 190 -0.13 -17.17 -3.56
N SER A 191 -0.53 -17.99 -4.54
CA SER A 191 -1.11 -17.54 -5.79
C SER A 191 -2.48 -16.87 -5.60
N ILE A 192 -3.40 -17.51 -4.86
CA ILE A 192 -4.71 -16.93 -4.54
C ILE A 192 -4.53 -15.63 -3.76
N ILE A 193 -3.72 -15.66 -2.71
CA ILE A 193 -3.50 -14.51 -1.84
C ILE A 193 -2.91 -13.33 -2.64
N SER A 194 -1.93 -13.60 -3.50
CA SER A 194 -1.35 -12.60 -4.40
C SER A 194 -2.38 -12.04 -5.38
N SER A 195 -3.22 -12.90 -5.96
CA SER A 195 -4.28 -12.48 -6.90
C SER A 195 -5.35 -11.62 -6.23
N VAL A 196 -5.80 -12.00 -5.03
CA VAL A 196 -6.76 -11.22 -4.24
C VAL A 196 -6.17 -9.86 -3.87
N ARG A 197 -4.92 -9.82 -3.41
CA ARG A 197 -4.23 -8.58 -3.01
C ARG A 197 -3.95 -7.66 -4.20
N LEU A 198 -3.35 -8.19 -5.27
CA LEU A 198 -2.77 -7.37 -6.34
C LEU A 198 -3.76 -7.06 -7.46
N LEU A 199 -4.64 -7.99 -7.82
CA LEU A 199 -5.62 -7.78 -8.88
C LEU A 199 -6.94 -7.28 -8.32
N LEU A 200 -7.57 -8.08 -7.45
CA LEU A 200 -8.94 -7.81 -7.02
C LEU A 200 -9.01 -6.49 -6.25
N ALA A 201 -8.15 -6.30 -5.25
CA ALA A 201 -8.17 -5.10 -4.43
C ALA A 201 -7.74 -3.85 -5.22
N SER A 202 -6.75 -3.92 -6.11
CA SER A 202 -6.39 -2.78 -6.98
C SER A 202 -7.51 -2.41 -7.97
N CYS A 203 -8.19 -3.40 -8.57
CA CYS A 203 -9.35 -3.15 -9.43
C CYS A 203 -10.51 -2.50 -8.66
N VAL A 204 -10.80 -2.99 -7.45
CA VAL A 204 -11.83 -2.42 -6.57
C VAL A 204 -11.50 -0.97 -6.21
N LEU A 205 -10.26 -0.70 -5.80
CA LEU A 205 -9.79 0.65 -5.48
C LEU A 205 -9.93 1.59 -6.68
N PHE A 206 -9.49 1.16 -7.86
CA PHE A 206 -9.63 1.92 -9.10
C PHE A 206 -11.07 2.27 -9.43
N LEU A 207 -11.97 1.29 -9.34
CA LEU A 207 -13.39 1.46 -9.62
C LEU A 207 -14.04 2.43 -8.64
N ILE A 208 -13.74 2.32 -7.34
CA ILE A 208 -14.20 3.27 -6.32
C ILE A 208 -13.72 4.68 -6.65
N ASN A 209 -12.47 4.85 -7.07
CA ASN A 209 -11.92 6.16 -7.41
C ASN A 209 -12.57 6.80 -8.63
N ILE A 210 -12.83 6.02 -9.69
CA ILE A 210 -13.57 6.51 -10.87
C ILE A 210 -14.97 6.98 -10.46
N ILE A 211 -15.67 6.17 -9.67
CA ILE A 211 -17.00 6.51 -9.17
C ILE A 211 -16.94 7.78 -8.33
N THR A 212 -15.99 7.86 -7.39
CA THR A 212 -15.76 9.01 -6.51
C THR A 212 -15.51 10.28 -7.33
N LEU A 213 -14.64 10.23 -8.33
CA LEU A 213 -14.37 11.34 -9.25
C LEU A 213 -15.63 11.77 -10.02
N GLY A 214 -16.39 10.81 -10.54
CA GLY A 214 -17.63 11.06 -11.27
C GLY A 214 -18.66 11.80 -10.43
N TYR A 215 -18.90 11.33 -9.20
CA TYR A 215 -19.81 11.99 -8.26
C TYR A 215 -19.27 13.32 -7.75
N PHE A 216 -17.95 13.43 -7.50
CA PHE A 216 -17.32 14.66 -7.07
C PHE A 216 -17.43 15.76 -8.12
N LYS A 217 -17.21 15.44 -9.41
CA LYS A 217 -17.41 16.38 -10.53
C LYS A 217 -18.86 16.86 -10.61
N LYS A 218 -19.83 15.95 -10.47
CA LYS A 218 -21.26 16.31 -10.42
C LYS A 218 -21.58 17.23 -9.24
N PHE A 219 -21.05 16.92 -8.06
CA PHE A 219 -21.23 17.72 -6.84
C PHE A 219 -20.69 19.15 -7.00
N LEU A 220 -19.46 19.29 -7.54
CA LEU A 220 -18.86 20.61 -7.81
C LEU A 220 -19.67 21.41 -8.84
N ASN A 221 -20.14 20.77 -9.91
CA ASN A 221 -20.94 21.43 -10.94
C ASN A 221 -22.31 21.89 -10.40
N LYS A 222 -22.99 21.06 -9.60
CA LYS A 222 -24.26 21.44 -8.95
C LYS A 222 -24.08 22.63 -8.01
N LYS A 223 -23.02 22.63 -7.19
CA LYS A 223 -22.69 23.77 -6.32
C LYS A 223 -22.29 25.03 -7.08
N LYS A 224 -21.55 24.93 -8.19
CA LYS A 224 -21.21 26.10 -9.02
C LYS A 224 -22.46 26.75 -9.61
N LYS A 225 -23.45 25.95 -10.03
CA LYS A 225 -24.76 26.45 -10.48
C LYS A 225 -25.51 27.16 -9.35
N ILE A 226 -25.55 26.56 -8.15
CA ILE A 226 -26.21 27.16 -6.97
C ILE A 226 -25.51 28.45 -6.54
N LYS A 227 -24.17 28.51 -6.49
CA LYS A 227 -23.43 29.73 -6.12
C LYS A 227 -23.65 30.86 -7.13
N LYS A 228 -23.68 30.56 -8.43
CA LYS A 228 -24.03 31.55 -9.46
C LYS A 228 -25.46 32.08 -9.27
N HIS A 229 -26.40 31.20 -8.96
CA HIS A 229 -27.79 31.59 -8.74
C HIS A 229 -28.00 32.37 -7.44
N ALA A 230 -27.28 32.00 -6.37
CA ALA A 230 -27.28 32.72 -5.11
C ALA A 230 -26.60 34.09 -5.24
N GLN A 231 -25.52 34.21 -6.01
CA GLN A 231 -24.89 35.50 -6.33
C GLN A 231 -25.78 36.39 -7.19
N SER A 232 -26.54 35.83 -8.15
CA SER A 232 -27.48 36.62 -8.93
C SER A 232 -28.65 37.12 -8.08
N ILE A 233 -29.15 36.29 -7.15
CA ILE A 233 -30.19 36.69 -6.19
C ILE A 233 -29.63 37.70 -5.16
N SER A 234 -28.43 37.49 -4.63
CA SER A 234 -27.82 38.45 -3.70
C SER A 234 -27.50 39.77 -4.38
N MET A 235 -27.14 39.77 -5.66
CA MET A 235 -26.92 41.00 -6.45
C MET A 235 -28.23 41.77 -6.65
N LEU A 236 -29.33 41.06 -6.92
CA LEU A 236 -30.67 41.64 -6.97
C LEU A 236 -31.12 42.20 -5.60
N ILE A 237 -30.80 41.51 -4.51
CA ILE A 237 -31.14 41.96 -3.15
C ILE A 237 -30.23 43.13 -2.72
N SER A 238 -28.94 43.12 -3.05
CA SER A 238 -27.99 44.20 -2.71
C SER A 238 -28.24 45.48 -3.50
N LEU A 239 -28.84 45.37 -4.70
CA LEU A 239 -29.36 46.52 -5.44
C LEU A 239 -30.57 47.16 -4.75
N ASN A 240 -31.30 46.42 -3.90
CA ASN A 240 -32.44 46.90 -3.12
C ASN A 240 -32.10 47.23 -1.65
N ILE A 241 -30.98 46.73 -1.12
CA ILE A 241 -30.61 46.85 0.29
C ILE A 241 -29.12 47.19 0.39
N ALA A 242 -28.80 48.45 0.10
CA ALA A 242 -27.52 49.03 0.47
C ALA A 242 -27.53 49.38 1.97
N SER A 243 -27.41 48.38 2.85
CA SER A 243 -26.93 48.60 4.22
C SER A 243 -26.51 47.30 4.91
N ASN A 244 -25.26 47.29 5.38
CA ASN A 244 -24.79 46.62 6.59
C ASN A 244 -25.06 45.10 6.77
N VAL A 245 -24.34 44.24 6.04
CA VAL A 245 -24.04 42.88 6.55
C VAL A 245 -22.62 42.45 6.18
N ASN A 246 -21.66 42.75 7.06
CA ASN A 246 -20.33 42.17 7.05
C ASN A 246 -20.25 41.03 8.09
N GLY A 247 -19.80 39.84 7.69
CA GLY A 247 -19.13 38.92 8.64
C GLY A 247 -19.35 37.41 8.48
N GLY A 248 -20.47 36.93 7.93
CA GLY A 248 -20.84 35.51 8.07
C GLY A 248 -20.29 34.51 7.02
N CYS A 249 -19.89 34.97 5.84
CA CYS A 249 -19.73 34.07 4.68
C CYS A 249 -18.35 33.39 4.56
N PHE A 250 -17.29 33.99 5.10
CA PHE A 250 -15.90 33.56 4.84
C PHE A 250 -15.48 32.26 5.55
N VAL A 251 -16.05 31.94 6.71
CA VAL A 251 -15.66 30.74 7.49
C VAL A 251 -16.15 29.44 6.83
N SER A 252 -17.22 29.50 6.05
CA SER A 252 -17.76 28.37 5.28
C SER A 252 -16.87 28.00 4.09
N GLU A 253 -16.29 28.99 3.40
CA GLU A 253 -15.45 28.75 2.21
C GLU A 253 -14.14 28.04 2.55
N LYS A 254 -13.42 28.45 3.61
CA LYS A 254 -12.16 27.80 4.02
C LYS A 254 -12.34 26.32 4.40
N LYS A 255 -13.40 25.98 5.17
CA LYS A 255 -13.71 24.57 5.50
C LYS A 255 -14.06 23.76 4.26
N GLN A 256 -14.66 24.39 3.25
CA GLN A 256 -15.07 23.73 2.01
C GLN A 256 -13.87 23.49 1.07
N GLU A 257 -12.94 24.43 0.97
CA GLU A 257 -11.69 24.27 0.24
C GLU A 257 -10.82 23.16 0.83
N ALA A 258 -10.71 23.09 2.17
CA ALA A 258 -10.02 22.01 2.85
C ALA A 258 -10.61 20.64 2.50
N LYS A 259 -11.95 20.48 2.54
CA LYS A 259 -12.63 19.23 2.14
C LYS A 259 -12.36 18.85 0.69
N LYS A 260 -12.32 19.83 -0.22
CA LYS A 260 -12.00 19.61 -1.64
C LYS A 260 -10.56 19.12 -1.82
N SER A 261 -9.61 19.77 -1.14
CA SER A 261 -8.18 19.42 -1.19
C SER A 261 -7.93 18.01 -0.68
N ILE A 262 -8.51 17.64 0.48
CA ILE A 262 -8.31 16.29 1.04
C ILE A 262 -8.96 15.21 0.16
N THR A 263 -10.13 15.48 -0.44
CA THR A 263 -10.76 14.53 -1.36
C THR A 263 -9.90 14.30 -2.60
N LEU A 264 -9.32 15.37 -3.16
CA LEU A 264 -8.41 15.26 -4.29
C LEU A 264 -7.14 14.49 -3.93
N MET A 265 -6.57 14.74 -2.74
CA MET A 265 -5.41 14.02 -2.22
C MET A 265 -5.68 12.51 -2.10
N VAL A 266 -6.81 12.09 -1.52
CA VAL A 266 -7.19 10.67 -1.40
C VAL A 266 -7.28 10.01 -2.78
N VAL A 267 -7.92 10.68 -3.73
CA VAL A 267 -8.08 10.15 -5.09
C VAL A 267 -6.72 10.05 -5.82
N LEU A 268 -5.87 11.06 -5.71
CA LEU A 268 -4.55 11.05 -6.35
C LEU A 268 -3.64 9.97 -5.75
N ALA A 269 -3.61 9.84 -4.43
CA ALA A 269 -2.82 8.80 -3.75
C ALA A 269 -3.23 7.40 -4.23
N SER A 270 -4.53 7.12 -4.25
CA SER A 270 -5.05 5.81 -4.64
C SER A 270 -4.97 5.55 -6.15
N LEU A 271 -5.00 6.58 -7.00
CA LEU A 271 -4.66 6.45 -8.43
C LEU A 271 -3.18 6.09 -8.63
N ASN A 272 -2.27 6.77 -7.92
CA ASN A 272 -0.84 6.44 -7.96
C ASN A 272 -0.59 4.99 -7.52
N TYR A 273 -1.24 4.55 -6.44
CA TYR A 273 -1.19 3.16 -5.99
C TYR A 273 -1.63 2.19 -7.09
N THR A 274 -2.76 2.48 -7.73
CA THR A 274 -3.33 1.62 -8.78
C THR A 274 -2.40 1.54 -10.00
N ILE A 275 -1.87 2.66 -10.47
CA ILE A 275 -0.98 2.73 -11.63
C ILE A 275 0.32 1.96 -11.36
N GLY A 276 0.86 2.03 -10.14
CA GLY A 276 2.06 1.29 -9.76
C GLY A 276 1.83 -0.22 -9.60
N THR A 277 0.66 -0.63 -9.13
CA THR A 277 0.41 -2.05 -8.75
C THR A 277 -0.22 -2.89 -9.86
N ILE A 278 -1.10 -2.35 -10.70
CA ILE A 278 -1.78 -3.12 -11.75
C ILE A 278 -0.82 -3.77 -12.76
N PRO A 279 0.22 -3.08 -13.30
CA PRO A 279 1.14 -3.70 -14.24
C PRO A 279 1.86 -4.91 -13.63
N TRP A 280 2.29 -4.77 -12.38
CA TRP A 280 2.96 -5.85 -11.64
C TRP A 280 2.00 -7.01 -11.34
N ALA A 281 0.78 -6.69 -10.90
CA ALA A 281 -0.28 -7.67 -10.64
C ALA A 281 -0.59 -8.51 -11.89
N THR A 282 -0.72 -7.83 -13.02
CA THR A 282 -1.04 -8.45 -14.31
C THR A 282 0.11 -9.33 -14.78
N TYR A 283 1.35 -8.85 -14.70
CA TYR A 283 2.54 -9.64 -15.02
C TYR A 283 2.63 -10.91 -14.18
N PHE A 284 2.46 -10.80 -12.86
CA PHE A 284 2.52 -11.95 -11.95
C PHE A 284 1.41 -12.96 -12.24
N SER A 285 0.19 -12.48 -12.46
CA SER A 285 -0.97 -13.35 -12.70
C SER A 285 -0.88 -14.08 -14.04
N ILE A 286 -0.41 -13.40 -15.09
CA ILE A 286 -0.11 -14.03 -16.38
C ILE A 286 0.95 -15.10 -16.20
N ARG A 287 2.06 -14.80 -15.51
CA ARG A 287 3.13 -15.76 -15.27
C ARG A 287 2.63 -17.02 -14.57
N VAL A 288 1.74 -16.88 -13.59
CA VAL A 288 1.15 -18.00 -12.86
C VAL A 288 0.21 -18.85 -13.75
N LEU A 289 -0.54 -18.23 -14.67
CA LEU A 289 -1.47 -18.95 -15.57
C LEU A 289 -0.76 -19.79 -16.64
N PHE A 290 0.49 -19.45 -16.98
CA PHE A 290 1.27 -20.14 -18.02
C PHE A 290 2.39 -21.04 -17.45
N GLN A 291 2.36 -21.33 -16.15
CA GLN A 291 3.26 -22.27 -15.46
C GLN A 291 2.52 -23.55 -15.06
#